data_AF-A0AAU7AR87-F1
#
_entry.id   AF-A0AAU7AR87-F1
#
_cell.length_a   1.000
_cell.length_b   1.000
_cell.length_c   1.000
_cell.angle_alpha   90.00
_cell.angle_beta   90.00
_cell.angle_gamma   90.00
#
_symmetry.space_group_name_H-M   'P 1'
#
loop_
_entity.id
_entity.type
_entity.pdbx_description
1 polymer ?
#
loop_
_entity_poly.entity_id
_entity_poly.type
_entity_poly.pdbx_seq_one_letter_code
_entity_poly.pdbx_strand_id
1 'polypeptide(L)'
;MHLNPALSRRSRAATLFAALAATTLLAAGCGGDDDTTSAAATPSTASTAGQQAADANLGAVKDYLLEHTTLLVSETGKLRTQAEGYYELAKAADFDYAKLLKDKGPEVAAFLKESQATFRAANPAYEQAEGVVAGVPVLADYDVILDAGSDGSDPESAVPFSIKTPAGKTFKQPGNFFFLLESSLFNTEPKFAAKGVEPDVDGDGKVEFGEALPDADFYVAAARDFEKNAKELDAASKKWQPAPADAFTAVVVMTPTMSEYFEAWKNSRFIAGGKASEKGFVATSRLSDITDILSGLVLVYGSIEPVIAGADKAQADQTGRALTDLRDFAADLRDAESKGKTFTAEDAETLGGDAQTRAEAIAGQVSQAAGKLGIKLED
;
A
#
# COMPACT_ATOMS: atom_id res chain seq x y z
N MET A 1 -29.62 25.47 30.61
CA MET A 1 -28.69 26.61 30.76
C MET A 1 -27.48 26.08 31.53
N HIS A 2 -26.27 26.38 31.05
CA HIS A 2 -24.93 25.89 31.49
C HIS A 2 -24.55 24.49 30.98
N LEU A 3 -23.88 24.38 29.82
CA LEU A 3 -22.48 24.67 29.45
C LEU A 3 -21.54 23.48 29.69
N ASN A 4 -21.17 22.89 28.56
CA ASN A 4 -20.13 21.90 28.31
C ASN A 4 -18.75 22.58 28.37
N PRO A 5 -17.67 21.86 28.74
CA PRO A 5 -16.37 22.15 28.15
C PRO A 5 -15.79 20.90 27.47
N ALA A 6 -15.62 21.03 26.17
CA ALA A 6 -14.84 20.13 25.34
C ALA A 6 -13.34 20.27 25.69
N LEU A 7 -12.68 19.14 25.93
CA LEU A 7 -11.22 19.02 25.87
C LEU A 7 -10.86 18.36 24.56
N SER A 8 -10.57 19.22 23.58
CA SER A 8 -9.88 18.93 22.33
C SER A 8 -8.48 18.36 22.65
N ARG A 9 -8.29 17.05 22.45
CA ARG A 9 -6.98 16.47 22.20
C ARG A 9 -6.73 16.56 20.70
N ARG A 10 -5.90 17.53 20.31
CA ARG A 10 -5.32 17.64 18.98
C ARG A 10 -4.42 16.42 18.75
N SER A 11 -4.80 15.49 17.89
CA SER A 11 -3.82 14.59 17.26
C SER A 11 -3.06 15.41 16.23
N ARG A 12 -1.73 15.38 16.34
CA ARG A 12 -0.81 15.83 15.29
C ARG A 12 -0.47 14.57 14.50
N ALA A 13 -1.03 14.46 13.32
CA ALA A 13 -0.56 13.59 12.24
C ALA A 13 -0.98 14.29 10.94
N ALA A 14 -0.19 14.08 9.88
CA ALA A 14 -0.20 14.77 8.60
C ALA A 14 0.61 16.10 8.54
N THR A 15 1.48 16.13 7.53
CA THR A 15 2.50 17.14 7.16
C THR A 15 3.85 17.04 7.90
N LEU A 16 4.73 16.17 7.41
CA LEU A 16 6.18 16.32 7.56
C LEU A 16 6.83 16.30 6.17
N PHE A 17 6.58 17.36 5.42
CA PHE A 17 7.44 17.81 4.33
C PHE A 17 7.96 19.22 4.65
N ALA A 18 9.27 19.39 4.42
CA ALA A 18 10.05 20.63 4.38
C ALA A 18 10.36 21.39 5.71
N ALA A 19 11.59 21.18 6.20
CA ALA A 19 12.40 22.27 6.79
C ALA A 19 13.90 21.95 6.70
N LEU A 20 14.52 22.06 5.52
CA LEU A 20 15.98 22.18 5.42
C LEU A 20 16.35 23.67 5.38
N ALA A 21 16.78 24.20 6.51
CA ALA A 21 17.33 25.56 6.60
C ALA A 21 18.69 25.61 5.91
N ALA A 22 18.77 26.32 4.78
CA ALA A 22 20.04 26.67 4.15
C ALA A 22 20.72 27.81 4.92
N THR A 23 21.77 27.50 5.69
CA THR A 23 22.62 28.50 6.32
C THR A 23 23.64 29.00 5.30
N THR A 24 23.41 30.18 4.74
CA THR A 24 24.41 30.92 3.94
C THR A 24 25.50 31.47 4.85
N LEU A 25 26.70 30.90 4.77
CA LEU A 25 27.93 31.54 5.28
C LEU A 25 28.49 32.45 4.19
N LEU A 26 28.31 33.76 4.37
CA LEU A 26 29.09 34.80 3.70
C LEU A 26 30.50 34.81 4.30
N ALA A 27 31.50 34.49 3.49
CA ALA A 27 32.89 34.85 3.77
C ALA A 27 33.39 35.78 2.65
N ALA A 28 33.49 37.07 2.98
CA ALA A 28 34.26 38.03 2.22
C ALA A 28 35.76 37.77 2.47
N GLY A 29 36.53 37.62 1.40
CA GLY A 29 37.99 37.61 1.43
C GLY A 29 38.51 38.29 0.16
N CYS A 30 39.06 39.49 0.31
CA CYS A 30 39.72 40.27 -0.73
C CYS A 30 41.19 39.87 -0.89
N GLY A 31 41.72 40.05 -2.11
CA GLY A 31 43.14 40.12 -2.45
C GLY A 31 43.53 39.02 -3.44
N GLY A 32 44.20 39.24 -4.56
CA GLY A 32 44.82 40.42 -5.17
C GLY A 32 45.80 39.90 -6.23
N ASP A 33 45.76 40.50 -7.42
CA ASP A 33 46.68 40.56 -8.57
C ASP A 33 47.42 39.32 -9.15
N ASP A 34 47.28 39.25 -10.48
CA ASP A 34 48.21 38.83 -11.55
C ASP A 34 48.97 37.50 -11.45
N ASP A 35 48.62 36.55 -12.33
CA ASP A 35 49.55 36.09 -13.36
C ASP A 35 48.89 35.22 -14.45
N THR A 36 49.25 35.51 -15.69
CA THR A 36 48.91 34.76 -16.90
C THR A 36 49.50 33.34 -16.88
N THR A 37 48.67 32.29 -16.92
CA THR A 37 49.08 30.95 -17.39
C THR A 37 47.89 30.11 -17.87
N SER A 38 48.06 29.58 -19.10
CA SER A 38 47.30 28.54 -19.83
C SER A 38 45.99 28.00 -19.26
N ALA A 39 44.91 28.25 -20.01
CA ALA A 39 43.64 27.53 -19.90
C ALA A 39 43.81 26.02 -20.17
N ALA A 40 43.87 25.24 -19.10
CA ALA A 40 43.56 23.81 -19.15
C ALA A 40 42.03 23.66 -19.08
N ALA A 41 41.45 23.06 -20.12
CA ALA A 41 40.03 22.74 -20.16
C ALA A 41 39.67 21.81 -18.98
N THR A 42 38.86 22.34 -18.05
CA THR A 42 38.15 21.54 -17.05
C THR A 42 37.28 20.49 -17.75
N PRO A 43 37.34 19.20 -17.35
CA PRO A 43 36.40 18.21 -17.85
C PRO A 43 34.99 18.60 -17.43
N SER A 44 34.08 18.64 -18.40
CA SER A 44 32.65 18.85 -18.18
C SER A 44 32.10 17.69 -17.33
N THR A 45 31.65 17.97 -16.11
CA THR A 45 30.99 17.02 -15.18
C THR A 45 29.57 16.62 -15.63
N ALA A 46 29.10 17.13 -16.77
CA ALA A 46 27.78 16.81 -17.30
C ALA A 46 27.69 15.38 -17.91
N SER A 47 28.82 14.70 -18.17
CA SER A 47 28.80 13.34 -18.76
C SER A 47 28.62 12.21 -17.73
N THR A 48 28.83 12.48 -16.44
CA THR A 48 28.84 11.43 -15.41
C THR A 48 27.43 10.97 -15.02
N ALA A 49 26.46 11.89 -14.92
CA ALA A 49 25.07 11.56 -14.58
C ALA A 49 24.39 10.71 -15.67
N GLY A 50 24.68 10.99 -16.94
CA GLY A 50 24.16 10.21 -18.08
C GLY A 50 24.76 8.81 -18.22
N GLN A 51 26.00 8.59 -17.74
CA GLN A 51 26.62 7.27 -17.68
C GLN A 51 26.23 6.49 -16.41
N GLN A 52 26.01 7.17 -15.28
CA GLN A 52 25.56 6.54 -14.02
C GLN A 52 24.11 6.04 -14.08
N ALA A 53 23.25 6.66 -14.89
CA ALA A 53 21.91 6.13 -15.19
C ALA A 53 21.93 4.84 -16.03
N ALA A 54 23.01 4.57 -16.78
CA ALA A 54 23.13 3.39 -17.64
C ALA A 54 23.51 2.11 -16.85
N ASP A 55 23.97 2.26 -15.60
CA ASP A 55 24.38 1.14 -14.74
C ASP A 55 23.23 0.62 -13.84
N ALA A 56 22.08 1.31 -13.80
CA ALA A 56 20.91 0.85 -13.05
C ALA A 56 20.14 -0.23 -13.83
N ASN A 57 19.89 -1.39 -13.21
CA ASN A 57 19.10 -2.47 -13.84
C ASN A 57 17.59 -2.27 -13.61
N LEU A 58 17.04 -1.19 -14.17
CA LEU A 58 15.62 -0.86 -13.96
C LEU A 58 14.67 -1.74 -14.78
N GLY A 59 15.19 -2.53 -15.73
CA GLY A 59 14.41 -3.53 -16.46
C GLY A 59 13.82 -4.58 -15.52
N ALA A 60 14.57 -5.02 -14.50
CA ALA A 60 14.06 -5.95 -13.50
C ALA A 60 12.90 -5.37 -12.69
N VAL A 61 12.95 -4.07 -12.33
CA VAL A 61 11.86 -3.37 -11.63
C VAL A 61 10.61 -3.32 -12.51
N LYS A 62 10.79 -3.04 -13.82
CA LYS A 62 9.70 -3.03 -14.79
C LYS A 62 9.05 -4.41 -14.92
N ASP A 63 9.85 -5.45 -15.12
CA ASP A 63 9.34 -6.81 -15.30
C ASP A 63 8.59 -7.28 -14.06
N TYR A 64 9.14 -6.99 -12.88
CA TYR A 64 8.51 -7.27 -11.59
C TYR A 64 7.16 -6.57 -11.43
N LEU A 65 7.11 -5.26 -11.70
CA LEU A 65 5.85 -4.51 -11.68
C LEU A 65 4.81 -5.12 -12.63
N LEU A 66 5.20 -5.46 -13.86
CA LEU A 66 4.28 -6.01 -14.86
C LEU A 66 3.77 -7.40 -14.50
N GLU A 67 4.61 -8.25 -13.91
CA GLU A 67 4.22 -9.57 -13.41
C GLU A 67 3.09 -9.42 -12.38
N HIS A 68 3.29 -8.57 -11.38
CA HIS A 68 2.35 -8.36 -10.29
C HIS A 68 1.07 -7.64 -10.74
N THR A 69 1.14 -6.61 -11.60
CA THR A 69 -0.08 -5.97 -12.11
C THR A 69 -0.87 -6.90 -13.02
N THR A 70 -0.22 -7.75 -13.81
CA THR A 70 -0.91 -8.77 -14.62
C THR A 70 -1.62 -9.80 -13.75
N LEU A 71 -0.98 -10.24 -12.65
CA LEU A 71 -1.60 -11.14 -11.69
C LEU A 71 -2.79 -10.47 -10.99
N LEU A 72 -2.66 -9.21 -10.57
CA LEU A 72 -3.75 -8.45 -9.96
C LEU A 72 -4.96 -8.33 -10.91
N VAL A 73 -4.75 -8.07 -12.21
CA VAL A 73 -5.83 -8.09 -13.20
C VAL A 73 -6.52 -9.46 -13.26
N SER A 74 -5.75 -10.54 -13.22
CA SER A 74 -6.32 -11.90 -13.20
C SER A 74 -7.18 -12.13 -11.96
N GLU A 75 -6.68 -11.84 -10.75
CA GLU A 75 -7.40 -12.12 -9.51
C GLU A 75 -8.63 -11.19 -9.33
N THR A 76 -8.51 -9.91 -9.67
CA THR A 76 -9.67 -8.99 -9.65
C THR A 76 -10.72 -9.36 -10.70
N GLY A 77 -10.31 -9.93 -11.84
CA GLY A 77 -11.22 -10.49 -12.83
C GLY A 77 -12.02 -11.69 -12.32
N LYS A 78 -11.40 -12.54 -11.48
CA LYS A 78 -12.09 -13.63 -10.77
C LYS A 78 -13.07 -13.08 -9.74
N LEU A 79 -12.67 -12.12 -8.91
CA LEU A 79 -13.55 -11.46 -7.93
C LEU A 79 -14.79 -10.86 -8.60
N ARG A 80 -14.60 -10.14 -9.72
CA ARG A 80 -15.70 -9.61 -10.53
C ARG A 80 -16.64 -10.72 -11.02
N THR A 81 -16.09 -11.82 -11.52
CA THR A 81 -16.89 -12.96 -12.02
C THR A 81 -17.71 -13.61 -10.91
N GLN A 82 -17.10 -13.81 -9.74
CA GLN A 82 -17.78 -14.34 -8.55
C GLN A 82 -18.89 -13.39 -8.08
N ALA A 83 -18.61 -12.08 -8.04
CA ALA A 83 -19.58 -11.06 -7.67
C ALA A 83 -20.78 -11.03 -8.62
N GLU A 84 -20.58 -11.22 -9.93
CA GLU A 84 -21.67 -11.33 -10.90
C GLU A 84 -22.53 -12.59 -10.68
N GLY A 85 -21.89 -13.73 -10.39
CA GLY A 85 -22.60 -14.95 -10.03
C GLY A 85 -23.49 -14.77 -8.80
N TYR A 86 -22.94 -14.17 -7.73
CA TYR A 86 -23.69 -13.84 -6.52
C TYR A 86 -24.82 -12.84 -6.77
N TYR A 87 -24.58 -11.82 -7.59
CA TYR A 87 -25.61 -10.86 -7.98
C TYR A 87 -26.79 -11.51 -8.69
N GLU A 88 -26.55 -12.43 -9.63
CA GLU A 88 -27.66 -13.14 -10.30
C GLU A 88 -28.39 -14.10 -9.35
N LEU A 89 -27.71 -14.71 -8.36
CA LEU A 89 -28.38 -15.46 -7.30
C LEU A 89 -29.30 -14.56 -6.48
N ALA A 90 -28.78 -13.43 -5.99
CA ALA A 90 -29.56 -12.47 -5.20
C ALA A 90 -30.75 -11.93 -5.98
N LYS A 91 -30.54 -11.56 -7.25
CA LYS A 91 -31.59 -11.10 -8.15
C LYS A 91 -32.65 -12.17 -8.43
N ALA A 92 -32.29 -13.44 -8.57
CA ALA A 92 -33.25 -14.54 -8.72
C ALA A 92 -34.11 -14.77 -7.46
N ALA A 93 -33.65 -14.29 -6.31
CA ALA A 93 -34.40 -14.20 -5.06
C ALA A 93 -35.05 -12.82 -4.84
N ASP A 94 -35.15 -11.97 -5.88
CA ASP A 94 -35.68 -10.60 -5.79
C ASP A 94 -34.95 -9.72 -4.75
N PHE A 95 -33.66 -10.02 -4.51
CA PHE A 95 -32.84 -9.44 -3.44
C PHE A 95 -33.40 -9.64 -2.02
N ASP A 96 -34.32 -10.61 -1.83
CA ASP A 96 -34.69 -11.11 -0.52
C ASP A 96 -33.58 -12.06 -0.02
N TYR A 97 -32.68 -11.51 0.77
CA TYR A 97 -31.51 -12.24 1.27
C TYR A 97 -31.85 -13.38 2.24
N ALA A 98 -32.99 -13.30 2.94
CA ALA A 98 -33.47 -14.40 3.77
C ALA A 98 -33.96 -15.57 2.92
N LYS A 99 -34.70 -15.26 1.84
CA LYS A 99 -35.07 -16.23 0.81
C LYS A 99 -33.84 -16.81 0.12
N LEU A 100 -32.85 -15.97 -0.21
CA LEU A 100 -31.60 -16.39 -0.84
C LEU A 100 -30.86 -17.40 0.03
N LEU A 101 -30.60 -17.11 1.31
CA LEU A 101 -29.92 -18.05 2.20
C LEU A 101 -30.70 -19.35 2.37
N LYS A 102 -32.03 -19.26 2.51
CA LYS A 102 -32.88 -20.45 2.66
C LYS A 102 -32.87 -21.34 1.42
N ASP A 103 -33.00 -20.75 0.23
CA ASP A 103 -33.21 -21.49 -1.02
C ASP A 103 -31.89 -21.83 -1.74
N LYS A 104 -30.81 -21.07 -1.44
CA LYS A 104 -29.50 -21.07 -2.12
C LYS A 104 -28.30 -21.03 -1.18
N GLY A 105 -28.48 -21.38 0.09
CA GLY A 105 -27.43 -21.37 1.12
C GLY A 105 -26.12 -22.03 0.66
N PRO A 106 -26.12 -23.26 0.11
CA PRO A 106 -24.90 -23.91 -0.37
C PRO A 106 -24.18 -23.12 -1.48
N GLU A 107 -24.92 -22.53 -2.42
CA GLU A 107 -24.34 -21.68 -3.47
C GLU A 107 -23.77 -20.37 -2.91
N VAL A 108 -24.42 -19.76 -1.91
CA VAL A 108 -23.92 -18.57 -1.22
C VAL A 108 -22.65 -18.89 -0.41
N ALA A 109 -22.63 -20.01 0.30
CA ALA A 109 -21.47 -20.47 1.06
C ALA A 109 -20.26 -20.74 0.15
N ALA A 110 -20.50 -21.35 -1.02
CA ALA A 110 -19.47 -21.55 -2.03
C ALA A 110 -18.93 -20.22 -2.56
N PHE A 111 -19.81 -19.29 -2.94
CA PHE A 111 -19.43 -17.94 -3.38
C PHE A 111 -18.55 -17.23 -2.34
N LEU A 112 -18.98 -17.23 -1.08
CA LEU A 112 -18.29 -16.51 -0.01
C LEU A 112 -16.89 -17.08 0.20
N LYS A 113 -16.79 -18.41 0.35
CA LYS A 113 -15.52 -19.11 0.54
C LYS A 113 -14.56 -18.88 -0.62
N GLU A 114 -15.05 -19.00 -1.86
CA GLU A 114 -14.23 -18.79 -3.05
C GLU A 114 -13.77 -17.34 -3.17
N SER A 115 -14.66 -16.38 -2.94
CA SER A 115 -14.32 -14.95 -3.02
C SER A 115 -13.33 -14.53 -1.93
N GLN A 116 -13.47 -15.04 -0.70
CA GLN A 116 -12.48 -14.83 0.36
C GLN A 116 -11.11 -15.43 0.02
N ALA A 117 -11.07 -16.60 -0.62
CA ALA A 117 -9.82 -17.20 -1.08
C ALA A 117 -9.19 -16.39 -2.22
N THR A 118 -10.00 -15.94 -3.18
CA THR A 118 -9.53 -15.08 -4.28
C THR A 118 -9.06 -13.72 -3.79
N PHE A 119 -9.74 -13.11 -2.81
CA PHE A 119 -9.30 -11.87 -2.19
C PHE A 119 -7.90 -12.01 -1.56
N ARG A 120 -7.68 -13.09 -0.78
CA ARG A 120 -6.35 -13.39 -0.20
C ARG A 120 -5.27 -13.68 -1.23
N ALA A 121 -5.64 -14.06 -2.46
CA ALA A 121 -4.69 -14.21 -3.57
C ALA A 121 -4.42 -12.88 -4.30
N ALA A 122 -5.41 -12.00 -4.37
CA ALA A 122 -5.29 -10.68 -5.00
C ALA A 122 -4.42 -9.71 -4.19
N ASN A 123 -4.51 -9.74 -2.86
CA ASN A 123 -3.78 -8.86 -1.96
C ASN A 123 -2.25 -8.94 -2.16
N PRO A 124 -1.56 -10.09 -2.04
CA PRO A 124 -0.11 -10.14 -2.28
C PRO A 124 0.29 -9.77 -3.71
N ALA A 125 -0.61 -9.90 -4.70
CA ALA A 125 -0.35 -9.44 -6.06
C ALA A 125 -0.25 -7.90 -6.17
N TYR A 126 -0.86 -7.16 -5.25
CA TYR A 126 -0.70 -5.72 -5.14
C TYR A 126 0.43 -5.32 -4.18
N GLU A 127 0.45 -5.85 -2.95
CA GLU A 127 1.45 -5.48 -1.92
C GLU A 127 2.89 -5.61 -2.41
N GLN A 128 3.18 -6.66 -3.20
CA GLN A 128 4.50 -6.88 -3.78
C GLN A 128 4.91 -5.77 -4.76
N ALA A 129 3.96 -5.17 -5.48
CA ALA A 129 4.20 -4.06 -6.39
C ALA A 129 4.03 -2.67 -5.75
N GLU A 130 3.39 -2.56 -4.59
CA GLU A 130 2.99 -1.30 -3.96
C GLU A 130 4.18 -0.36 -3.77
N GLY A 131 5.33 -0.88 -3.33
CA GLY A 131 6.54 -0.07 -3.17
C GLY A 131 6.94 0.70 -4.43
N VAL A 132 6.63 0.17 -5.63
CA VAL A 132 6.79 0.87 -6.91
C VAL A 132 5.56 1.73 -7.23
N VAL A 133 4.35 1.21 -7.06
CA VAL A 133 3.11 1.92 -7.43
C VAL A 133 2.94 3.20 -6.62
N ALA A 134 3.01 3.11 -5.29
CA ALA A 134 2.86 4.23 -4.37
C ALA A 134 4.09 5.15 -4.37
N GLY A 135 5.27 4.59 -4.60
CA GLY A 135 6.54 5.33 -4.61
C GLY A 135 6.86 6.09 -5.89
N VAL A 136 6.13 5.85 -6.98
CA VAL A 136 6.37 6.48 -8.29
C VAL A 136 5.25 7.47 -8.60
N PRO A 137 5.53 8.78 -8.76
CA PRO A 137 4.49 9.82 -8.85
C PRO A 137 3.44 9.59 -9.94
N VAL A 138 3.82 9.04 -11.10
CA VAL A 138 2.88 8.80 -12.20
C VAL A 138 1.98 7.57 -11.98
N LEU A 139 2.24 6.78 -10.95
CA LEU A 139 1.47 5.60 -10.55
C LEU A 139 0.77 5.78 -9.18
N ALA A 140 1.23 6.71 -8.34
CA ALA A 140 0.80 6.85 -6.94
C ALA A 140 -0.72 7.08 -6.77
N ASP A 141 -1.40 7.71 -7.72
CA ASP A 141 -2.86 7.86 -7.66
C ASP A 141 -3.59 6.50 -7.65
N TYR A 142 -3.00 5.46 -8.25
CA TYR A 142 -3.58 4.11 -8.19
C TYR A 142 -3.48 3.52 -6.79
N ASP A 143 -2.48 3.90 -6.00
CA ASP A 143 -2.37 3.43 -4.62
C ASP A 143 -3.50 3.96 -3.75
N VAL A 144 -3.80 5.25 -3.87
CA VAL A 144 -4.98 5.86 -3.23
C VAL A 144 -6.26 5.14 -3.66
N ILE A 145 -6.40 4.82 -4.94
CA ILE A 145 -7.60 4.18 -5.47
C ILE A 145 -7.77 2.74 -4.98
N LEU A 146 -6.66 1.98 -4.96
CA LEU A 146 -6.69 0.54 -4.75
C LEU A 146 -6.56 0.17 -3.28
N ASP A 147 -5.67 0.79 -2.50
CA ASP A 147 -5.30 0.30 -1.18
C ASP A 147 -5.16 1.35 -0.06
N ALA A 148 -4.69 2.57 -0.36
CA ALA A 148 -4.38 3.57 0.68
C ALA A 148 -5.51 4.58 0.95
N GLY A 149 -6.38 4.83 -0.03
CA GLY A 149 -7.36 5.92 0.06
C GLY A 149 -8.45 5.66 1.10
N SER A 150 -8.72 6.67 1.91
CA SER A 150 -9.75 6.62 2.94
C SER A 150 -11.16 6.87 2.37
N ASP A 151 -12.17 6.74 3.23
CA ASP A 151 -13.50 7.21 2.90
C ASP A 151 -13.66 8.73 3.11
N GLY A 152 -14.75 9.32 2.64
CA GLY A 152 -14.97 10.76 2.70
C GLY A 152 -15.01 11.40 4.11
N SER A 153 -14.83 10.63 5.18
CA SER A 153 -14.65 11.16 6.53
C SER A 153 -13.27 11.77 6.77
N ASP A 154 -12.25 11.39 5.99
CA ASP A 154 -10.94 12.04 5.94
C ASP A 154 -10.68 12.63 4.54
N PRO A 155 -11.08 13.90 4.30
CA PRO A 155 -10.99 14.52 2.97
C PRO A 155 -9.57 14.62 2.40
N GLU A 156 -8.52 14.57 3.23
CA GLU A 156 -7.14 14.71 2.78
C GLU A 156 -6.62 13.47 2.06
N SER A 157 -7.12 12.29 2.46
CA SER A 157 -6.74 10.98 1.91
C SER A 157 -7.89 10.27 1.18
N ALA A 158 -9.06 10.90 1.07
CA ALA A 158 -10.25 10.27 0.53
C ALA A 158 -10.09 9.87 -0.94
N VAL A 159 -10.59 8.68 -1.29
CA VAL A 159 -10.59 8.22 -2.68
C VAL A 159 -11.27 9.22 -3.64
N PRO A 160 -10.82 9.33 -4.90
CA PRO A 160 -11.31 10.34 -5.83
C PRO A 160 -12.64 9.95 -6.52
N PHE A 161 -13.24 8.81 -6.18
CA PHE A 161 -14.36 8.24 -6.91
C PHE A 161 -15.62 8.05 -6.04
N SER A 162 -16.71 7.67 -6.72
CA SER A 162 -17.95 7.19 -6.11
C SER A 162 -18.36 5.91 -6.81
N ILE A 163 -18.98 4.98 -6.08
CA ILE A 163 -19.52 3.75 -6.65
C ILE A 163 -20.99 3.95 -6.95
N LYS A 164 -21.40 3.68 -8.20
CA LYS A 164 -22.81 3.65 -8.61
C LYS A 164 -23.25 2.23 -8.84
N THR A 165 -24.27 1.80 -8.10
CA THR A 165 -24.77 0.43 -8.17
C THR A 165 -25.76 0.23 -9.32
N PRO A 166 -25.98 -1.01 -9.79
CA PRO A 166 -27.02 -1.34 -10.76
C PRO A 166 -28.42 -0.84 -10.40
N ALA A 167 -28.82 -0.88 -9.12
CA ALA A 167 -30.11 -0.32 -8.67
C ALA A 167 -30.13 1.23 -8.60
N GLY A 168 -29.03 1.90 -8.94
CA GLY A 168 -28.94 3.36 -9.03
C GLY A 168 -28.51 4.06 -7.73
N LYS A 169 -28.17 3.32 -6.67
CA LYS A 169 -27.61 3.90 -5.44
C LYS A 169 -26.20 4.41 -5.71
N THR A 170 -25.82 5.52 -5.07
CA THR A 170 -24.47 6.06 -5.16
C THR A 170 -23.83 6.09 -3.78
N PHE A 171 -22.63 5.52 -3.68
CA PHE A 171 -21.77 5.57 -2.50
C PHE A 171 -20.64 6.56 -2.79
N LYS A 172 -20.72 7.74 -2.20
CA LYS A 172 -19.72 8.80 -2.39
C LYS A 172 -18.48 8.48 -1.56
N GLN A 173 -17.31 8.41 -2.22
CA GLN A 173 -16.00 8.21 -1.59
C GLN A 173 -16.02 7.12 -0.51
N PRO A 174 -16.35 5.86 -0.87
CA PRO A 174 -16.65 4.84 0.13
C PRO A 174 -15.41 4.23 0.83
N GLY A 175 -14.21 4.52 0.32
CA GLY A 175 -12.93 3.89 0.65
C GLY A 175 -12.26 3.25 -0.57
N ASN A 176 -11.00 2.82 -0.44
CA ASN A 176 -10.23 2.12 -1.48
C ASN A 176 -10.74 0.69 -1.76
N PHE A 177 -10.43 0.14 -2.93
CA PHE A 177 -11.04 -1.13 -3.36
C PHE A 177 -10.70 -2.33 -2.48
N PHE A 178 -9.46 -2.48 -1.98
CA PHE A 178 -9.14 -3.58 -1.07
C PHE A 178 -10.02 -3.54 0.18
N PHE A 179 -10.15 -2.36 0.81
CA PHE A 179 -11.04 -2.16 1.96
C PHE A 179 -12.50 -2.50 1.63
N LEU A 180 -13.03 -2.03 0.50
CA LEU A 180 -14.44 -2.25 0.14
C LEU A 180 -14.77 -3.73 -0.04
N LEU A 181 -13.92 -4.48 -0.75
CA LEU A 181 -14.17 -5.90 -0.98
C LEU A 181 -13.91 -6.73 0.28
N GLU A 182 -12.83 -6.46 1.01
CA GLU A 182 -12.54 -7.17 2.26
C GLU A 182 -13.67 -7.02 3.26
N SER A 183 -14.04 -5.77 3.56
CA SER A 183 -15.02 -5.49 4.59
C SER A 183 -16.41 -6.00 4.26
N SER A 184 -16.73 -6.13 2.96
CA SER A 184 -17.92 -6.81 2.47
C SER A 184 -17.86 -8.32 2.70
N LEU A 185 -16.74 -8.96 2.33
CA LEU A 185 -16.54 -10.41 2.41
C LEU A 185 -16.35 -10.95 3.84
N PHE A 186 -15.99 -10.09 4.78
CA PHE A 186 -15.75 -10.45 6.18
C PHE A 186 -16.71 -9.76 7.16
N ASN A 187 -17.70 -9.01 6.63
CA ASN A 187 -18.74 -8.33 7.39
C ASN A 187 -18.21 -7.40 8.49
N THR A 188 -17.07 -6.73 8.24
CA THR A 188 -16.48 -5.76 9.18
C THR A 188 -17.03 -4.35 8.99
N GLU A 189 -17.76 -4.12 7.89
CA GLU A 189 -18.39 -2.85 7.59
C GLU A 189 -19.88 -3.00 7.24
N PRO A 190 -20.78 -2.81 8.23
CA PRO A 190 -22.21 -2.96 8.03
C PRO A 190 -22.80 -2.10 6.92
N LYS A 191 -22.19 -0.97 6.49
CA LYS A 191 -22.73 -0.18 5.35
C LYS A 191 -22.75 -0.97 4.04
N PHE A 192 -21.95 -2.03 3.92
CA PHE A 192 -21.83 -2.86 2.71
C PHE A 192 -22.52 -4.22 2.81
N ALA A 193 -23.05 -4.58 3.98
CA ALA A 193 -23.77 -5.82 4.21
C ALA A 193 -25.24 -5.76 3.77
N ALA A 194 -25.76 -6.90 3.32
CA ALA A 194 -27.19 -7.13 3.11
C ALA A 194 -27.99 -6.80 4.38
N LYS A 195 -29.25 -6.40 4.20
CA LYS A 195 -30.13 -5.97 5.30
C LYS A 195 -31.25 -6.98 5.54
N GLY A 196 -31.69 -7.07 6.79
CA GLY A 196 -32.89 -7.82 7.18
C GLY A 196 -32.69 -9.33 7.37
N VAL A 197 -31.44 -9.81 7.37
CA VAL A 197 -31.10 -11.21 7.60
C VAL A 197 -29.75 -11.30 8.33
N GLU A 198 -29.58 -12.29 9.19
CA GLU A 198 -28.29 -12.64 9.78
C GLU A 198 -27.51 -13.53 8.81
N PRO A 199 -26.20 -13.31 8.62
CA PRO A 199 -25.40 -14.09 7.68
C PRO A 199 -24.97 -15.42 8.31
N ASP A 200 -25.93 -16.26 8.71
CA ASP A 200 -25.69 -17.67 9.06
C ASP A 200 -25.61 -18.46 7.76
N VAL A 201 -24.40 -18.50 7.20
CA VAL A 201 -24.14 -18.99 5.84
C VAL A 201 -23.98 -20.51 5.84
N ASP A 202 -23.51 -21.09 6.94
CA ASP A 202 -23.40 -22.54 7.09
C ASP A 202 -24.65 -23.22 7.70
N GLY A 203 -25.56 -22.42 8.28
CA GLY A 203 -26.86 -22.85 8.79
C GLY A 203 -26.81 -23.51 10.17
N ASP A 204 -25.74 -23.31 10.95
CA ASP A 204 -25.59 -23.91 12.27
C ASP A 204 -26.36 -23.17 13.40
N GLY A 205 -26.96 -22.02 13.07
CA GLY A 205 -27.72 -21.18 13.99
C GLY A 205 -26.86 -20.17 14.77
N LYS A 206 -25.59 -19.99 14.40
CA LYS A 206 -24.69 -18.95 14.91
C LYS A 206 -24.10 -18.18 13.72
N VAL A 207 -23.59 -17.00 14.01
CA VAL A 207 -22.85 -16.21 13.05
C VAL A 207 -21.43 -16.06 13.57
N GLU A 208 -20.49 -16.68 12.87
CA GLU A 208 -19.07 -16.60 13.16
C GLU A 208 -18.35 -15.56 12.30
N PHE A 209 -17.14 -15.19 12.70
CA PHE A 209 -16.33 -14.27 11.90
C PHE A 209 -15.99 -14.89 10.55
N GLY A 210 -16.16 -14.10 9.49
CA GLY A 210 -15.98 -14.58 8.13
C GLY A 210 -17.26 -15.12 7.51
N GLU A 211 -18.33 -15.31 8.29
CA GLU A 211 -19.67 -15.44 7.69
C GLU A 211 -20.20 -14.05 7.36
N ALA A 212 -20.42 -13.83 6.06
CA ALA A 212 -20.80 -12.55 5.53
C ALA A 212 -21.83 -12.72 4.43
N LEU A 213 -22.72 -11.74 4.34
CA LEU A 213 -23.67 -11.63 3.25
C LEU A 213 -23.57 -10.20 2.68
N PRO A 214 -22.68 -9.98 1.69
CA PRO A 214 -22.54 -8.68 1.06
C PRO A 214 -23.87 -8.22 0.45
N ASP A 215 -24.15 -6.91 0.45
CA ASP A 215 -25.15 -6.34 -0.42
C ASP A 215 -24.70 -6.59 -1.87
N ALA A 216 -25.45 -7.40 -2.61
CA ALA A 216 -25.05 -7.87 -3.92
C ALA A 216 -24.92 -6.73 -4.94
N ASP A 217 -25.76 -5.71 -4.84
CA ASP A 217 -25.80 -4.55 -5.75
C ASP A 217 -24.57 -3.65 -5.54
N PHE A 218 -24.17 -3.45 -4.29
CA PHE A 218 -22.91 -2.79 -3.95
C PHE A 218 -21.69 -3.65 -4.35
N TYR A 219 -21.65 -4.92 -3.93
CA TYR A 219 -20.50 -5.78 -4.09
C TYR A 219 -20.13 -6.00 -5.57
N VAL A 220 -21.12 -6.22 -6.45
CA VAL A 220 -20.86 -6.36 -7.88
C VAL A 220 -20.36 -5.08 -8.53
N ALA A 221 -20.81 -3.91 -8.06
CA ALA A 221 -20.35 -2.62 -8.55
C ALA A 221 -18.89 -2.37 -8.13
N ALA A 222 -18.58 -2.59 -6.85
CA ALA A 222 -17.22 -2.46 -6.32
C ALA A 222 -16.23 -3.43 -7.02
N ALA A 223 -16.61 -4.69 -7.23
CA ALA A 223 -15.74 -5.67 -7.88
C ALA A 223 -15.47 -5.35 -9.37
N ARG A 224 -16.47 -4.79 -10.08
CA ARG A 224 -16.28 -4.30 -11.46
C ARG A 224 -15.33 -3.12 -11.53
N ASP A 225 -15.51 -2.15 -10.64
CA ASP A 225 -14.65 -0.97 -10.62
C ASP A 225 -13.23 -1.32 -10.15
N PHE A 226 -13.07 -2.30 -9.25
CA PHE A 226 -11.74 -2.79 -8.84
C PHE A 226 -10.99 -3.42 -10.03
N GLU A 227 -11.61 -4.36 -10.75
CA GLU A 227 -10.98 -4.96 -11.95
C GLU A 227 -10.65 -3.90 -13.01
N LYS A 228 -11.54 -2.91 -13.19
CA LYS A 228 -11.29 -1.80 -14.10
C LYS A 228 -10.04 -1.02 -13.71
N ASN A 229 -9.92 -0.62 -12.44
CA ASN A 229 -8.75 0.16 -11.98
C ASN A 229 -7.47 -0.68 -11.97
N ALA A 230 -7.54 -1.99 -11.68
CA ALA A 230 -6.40 -2.89 -11.84
C ALA A 230 -5.90 -2.94 -13.30
N LYS A 231 -6.81 -2.97 -14.29
CA LYS A 231 -6.47 -2.88 -15.72
C LYS A 231 -5.88 -1.52 -16.10
N GLU A 232 -6.37 -0.44 -15.50
CA GLU A 232 -5.83 0.91 -15.72
C GLU A 232 -4.42 1.05 -15.16
N LEU A 233 -4.18 0.53 -13.94
CA LEU A 233 -2.83 0.43 -13.35
C LEU A 233 -1.92 -0.40 -14.26
N ASP A 234 -2.30 -1.61 -14.66
CA ASP A 234 -1.48 -2.45 -15.54
C ASP A 234 -1.16 -1.75 -16.88
N ALA A 235 -2.12 -1.02 -17.46
CA ALA A 235 -1.90 -0.25 -18.67
C ALA A 235 -0.96 0.95 -18.45
N ALA A 236 -1.04 1.63 -17.30
CA ALA A 236 -0.12 2.69 -16.91
C ALA A 236 1.28 2.13 -16.67
N SER A 237 1.38 1.03 -15.92
CA SER A 237 2.62 0.27 -15.68
C SER A 237 3.29 -0.12 -16.98
N LYS A 238 2.56 -0.60 -18.00
CA LYS A 238 3.11 -0.91 -19.34
C LYS A 238 3.73 0.30 -20.03
N LYS A 239 3.13 1.48 -19.90
CA LYS A 239 3.60 2.73 -20.53
C LYS A 239 4.75 3.38 -19.77
N TRP A 240 4.79 3.24 -18.45
CA TRP A 240 5.83 3.82 -17.61
C TRP A 240 7.22 3.33 -18.05
N GLN A 241 8.18 4.24 -18.11
CA GLN A 241 9.57 3.91 -18.37
C GLN A 241 10.36 4.22 -17.11
N PRO A 242 10.89 3.20 -16.41
CA PRO A 242 11.59 3.43 -15.17
C PRO A 242 12.76 4.39 -15.34
N ALA A 243 12.88 5.34 -14.41
CA ALA A 243 14.06 6.19 -14.26
C ALA A 243 14.74 5.93 -12.91
N PRO A 244 16.06 6.23 -12.77
CA PRO A 244 16.72 6.14 -11.47
C PRO A 244 16.01 7.00 -10.41
N ALA A 245 15.53 8.20 -10.76
CA ALA A 245 14.79 9.06 -9.85
C ALA A 245 13.54 8.37 -9.27
N ASP A 246 12.83 7.58 -10.07
CA ASP A 246 11.67 6.81 -9.62
C ASP A 246 12.07 5.78 -8.57
N ALA A 247 13.13 5.00 -8.82
CA ALA A 247 13.60 3.96 -7.90
C ALA A 247 14.15 4.54 -6.59
N PHE A 248 14.90 5.65 -6.66
CA PHE A 248 15.35 6.35 -5.46
C PHE A 248 14.18 6.92 -4.67
N THR A 249 13.21 7.55 -5.34
CA THR A 249 12.01 8.12 -4.68
C THR A 249 11.19 7.03 -4.03
N ALA A 250 10.96 5.90 -4.72
CA ALA A 250 10.23 4.77 -4.18
C ALA A 250 10.83 4.25 -2.86
N VAL A 251 12.15 4.01 -2.80
CA VAL A 251 12.79 3.56 -1.55
C VAL A 251 12.71 4.64 -0.46
N VAL A 252 12.89 5.92 -0.80
CA VAL A 252 12.86 7.00 0.20
C VAL A 252 11.46 7.21 0.78
N VAL A 253 10.43 7.20 -0.06
CA VAL A 253 9.05 7.52 0.35
C VAL A 253 8.36 6.32 1.00
N MET A 254 8.57 5.10 0.48
CA MET A 254 7.82 3.92 0.94
C MET A 254 8.47 3.18 2.11
N THR A 255 9.79 3.30 2.32
CA THR A 255 10.41 2.61 3.47
C THR A 255 9.93 3.15 4.84
N PRO A 256 9.82 4.47 5.09
CA PRO A 256 9.50 5.03 6.41
C PRO A 256 8.01 5.05 6.78
N THR A 257 7.17 4.17 6.21
CA THR A 257 5.74 4.05 6.52
C THR A 257 5.43 3.01 7.62
N MET A 258 6.47 2.43 8.24
CA MET A 258 6.35 1.32 9.19
C MET A 258 5.42 1.62 10.37
N SER A 259 5.46 2.83 10.93
CA SER A 259 4.61 3.18 12.09
C SER A 259 3.12 3.06 11.77
N GLU A 260 2.71 3.46 10.57
CA GLU A 260 1.32 3.39 10.13
C GLU A 260 0.90 1.92 9.95
N TYR A 261 1.73 1.12 9.30
CA TYR A 261 1.44 -0.31 9.14
C TYR A 261 1.38 -1.05 10.49
N PHE A 262 2.29 -0.78 11.42
CA PHE A 262 2.25 -1.40 12.75
C PHE A 262 1.07 -0.89 13.60
N GLU A 263 0.63 0.36 13.42
CA GLU A 263 -0.59 0.87 14.05
C GLU A 263 -1.84 0.16 13.52
N ALA A 264 -1.93 -0.07 12.20
CA ALA A 264 -3.00 -0.88 11.61
C ALA A 264 -2.96 -2.33 12.11
N TRP A 265 -1.78 -2.96 12.18
CA TRP A 265 -1.61 -4.31 12.73
C TRP A 265 -2.09 -4.39 14.19
N LYS A 266 -1.68 -3.43 15.03
CA LYS A 266 -2.09 -3.32 16.44
C LYS A 266 -3.61 -3.30 16.61
N ASN A 267 -4.28 -2.54 15.75
CA ASN A 267 -5.72 -2.31 15.83
C ASN A 267 -6.55 -3.36 15.07
N SER A 268 -5.89 -4.24 14.31
CA SER A 268 -6.48 -5.34 13.54
C SER A 268 -6.95 -6.51 14.41
N ARG A 269 -7.69 -7.43 13.79
CA ARG A 269 -8.14 -8.67 14.43
C ARG A 269 -6.99 -9.61 14.81
N PHE A 270 -5.81 -9.48 14.20
CA PHE A 270 -4.65 -10.32 14.49
C PHE A 270 -4.10 -10.07 15.90
N ILE A 271 -4.21 -8.85 16.41
CA ILE A 271 -3.81 -8.49 17.79
C ILE A 271 -5.03 -8.30 18.69
N ALA A 272 -6.01 -7.50 18.27
CA ALA A 272 -7.14 -7.11 19.12
C ALA A 272 -8.29 -8.14 19.11
N GLY A 273 -8.24 -9.14 18.23
CA GLY A 273 -9.29 -10.16 18.09
C GLY A 273 -10.66 -9.53 17.84
N GLY A 274 -11.67 -9.97 18.59
CA GLY A 274 -13.03 -9.42 18.51
C GLY A 274 -13.18 -7.96 18.97
N LYS A 275 -12.13 -7.33 19.51
CA LYS A 275 -12.13 -5.92 19.95
C LYS A 275 -11.45 -4.98 18.95
N ALA A 276 -11.06 -5.48 17.78
CA ALA A 276 -10.45 -4.69 16.73
C ALA A 276 -11.29 -3.46 16.37
N SER A 277 -10.63 -2.31 16.28
CA SER A 277 -11.22 -1.07 15.75
C SER A 277 -10.91 -0.89 14.27
N GLU A 278 -9.84 -1.53 13.79
CA GLU A 278 -9.52 -1.59 12.38
C GLU A 278 -10.52 -2.52 11.67
N LYS A 279 -11.06 -2.02 10.57
CA LYS A 279 -12.11 -2.70 9.79
C LYS A 279 -11.52 -3.48 8.61
N GLY A 280 -10.36 -3.05 8.10
CA GLY A 280 -9.55 -3.81 7.14
C GLY A 280 -8.57 -4.77 7.83
N PHE A 281 -7.69 -5.38 7.04
CA PHE A 281 -6.61 -6.28 7.50
C PHE A 281 -7.14 -7.41 8.39
N VAL A 282 -8.21 -8.04 7.92
CA VAL A 282 -8.87 -9.16 8.60
C VAL A 282 -8.76 -10.46 7.82
N ALA A 283 -8.53 -10.38 6.51
CA ALA A 283 -8.29 -11.49 5.61
C ALA A 283 -6.80 -11.85 5.56
N THR A 284 -5.95 -10.82 5.53
CA THR A 284 -4.50 -10.89 5.55
C THR A 284 -3.95 -10.02 6.68
N SER A 285 -2.89 -10.48 7.33
CA SER A 285 -2.20 -9.72 8.37
C SER A 285 -1.37 -8.62 7.73
N ARG A 286 -1.37 -7.44 8.35
CA ARG A 286 -0.55 -6.31 7.92
C ARG A 286 0.95 -6.62 7.98
N LEU A 287 1.40 -7.62 8.76
CA LEU A 287 2.78 -8.11 8.69
C LEU A 287 3.11 -8.81 7.35
N SER A 288 2.12 -9.43 6.70
CA SER A 288 2.30 -9.98 5.36
C SER A 288 2.53 -8.85 4.36
N ASP A 289 1.64 -7.86 4.37
CA ASP A 289 1.72 -6.66 3.53
C ASP A 289 3.09 -5.99 3.65
N ILE A 290 3.52 -5.65 4.88
CA ILE A 290 4.85 -5.06 5.14
C ILE A 290 5.96 -5.92 4.54
N THR A 291 5.89 -7.25 4.69
CA THR A 291 6.93 -8.15 4.17
C THR A 291 6.97 -8.15 2.65
N ASP A 292 5.80 -8.14 2.00
CA ASP A 292 5.67 -8.12 0.55
C ASP A 292 6.14 -6.78 -0.04
N ILE A 293 5.73 -5.65 0.55
CA ILE A 293 6.17 -4.30 0.17
C ILE A 293 7.70 -4.17 0.29
N LEU A 294 8.27 -4.55 1.44
CA LEU A 294 9.70 -4.48 1.67
C LEU A 294 10.48 -5.42 0.73
N SER A 295 9.91 -6.56 0.34
CA SER A 295 10.54 -7.46 -0.64
C SER A 295 10.62 -6.81 -2.02
N GLY A 296 9.58 -6.08 -2.44
CA GLY A 296 9.60 -5.24 -3.63
C GLY A 296 10.65 -4.13 -3.53
N LEU A 297 10.73 -3.43 -2.39
CA LEU A 297 11.71 -2.36 -2.19
C LEU A 297 13.16 -2.86 -2.15
N VAL A 298 13.43 -4.07 -1.64
CA VAL A 298 14.75 -4.71 -1.74
C VAL A 298 15.15 -4.90 -3.21
N LEU A 299 14.22 -5.34 -4.06
CA LEU A 299 14.45 -5.47 -5.50
C LEU A 299 14.71 -4.11 -6.15
N VAL A 300 13.91 -3.09 -5.82
CA VAL A 300 14.09 -1.72 -6.31
C VAL A 300 15.46 -1.18 -5.90
N TYR A 301 15.85 -1.33 -4.63
CA TYR A 301 17.16 -0.91 -4.15
C TYR A 301 18.29 -1.62 -4.88
N GLY A 302 18.20 -2.94 -5.07
CA GLY A 302 19.20 -3.71 -5.82
C GLY A 302 19.42 -3.22 -7.26
N SER A 303 18.40 -2.59 -7.86
CA SER A 303 18.52 -1.99 -9.20
C SER A 303 19.35 -0.70 -9.22
N ILE A 304 19.40 0.06 -8.11
CA ILE A 304 20.14 1.32 -7.98
C ILE A 304 21.43 1.19 -7.16
N GLU A 305 21.61 0.07 -6.44
CA GLU A 305 22.80 -0.20 -5.62
C GLU A 305 24.12 -0.04 -6.40
N PRO A 306 24.28 -0.52 -7.65
CA PRO A 306 25.53 -0.31 -8.41
C PRO A 306 25.86 1.16 -8.64
N VAL A 307 24.83 2.00 -8.84
CA VAL A 307 24.98 3.45 -9.04
C VAL A 307 25.48 4.11 -7.76
N ILE A 308 24.90 3.74 -6.62
CA ILE A 308 25.34 4.21 -5.30
C ILE A 308 26.77 3.73 -5.03
N ALA A 309 27.08 2.47 -5.33
CA ALA A 309 28.38 1.88 -5.08
C ALA A 309 29.51 2.54 -5.89
N GLY A 310 29.19 3.08 -7.07
CA GLY A 310 30.12 3.88 -7.88
C GLY A 310 30.55 5.19 -7.19
N ALA A 311 29.70 5.77 -6.33
CA ALA A 311 30.02 6.95 -5.53
C ALA A 311 30.55 6.61 -4.13
N ASP A 312 29.95 5.60 -3.48
CA ASP A 312 30.26 5.19 -2.11
C ASP A 312 29.88 3.72 -1.88
N LYS A 313 30.81 2.81 -2.14
CA LYS A 313 30.59 1.36 -1.98
C LYS A 313 30.23 0.95 -0.55
N ALA A 314 30.84 1.57 0.46
CA ALA A 314 30.57 1.21 1.85
C ALA A 314 29.13 1.57 2.24
N GLN A 315 28.67 2.77 1.82
CA GLN A 315 27.29 3.20 1.99
C GLN A 315 26.31 2.28 1.25
N ALA A 316 26.60 1.94 -0.01
CA ALA A 316 25.74 1.06 -0.81
C ALA A 316 25.55 -0.30 -0.12
N ASP A 317 26.65 -0.95 0.25
CA ASP A 317 26.61 -2.27 0.90
C ASP A 317 25.91 -2.20 2.28
N GLN A 318 26.08 -1.10 3.03
CA GLN A 318 25.42 -0.91 4.33
C GLN A 318 23.91 -0.75 4.18
N THR A 319 23.48 0.08 3.24
CA THR A 319 22.06 0.40 3.02
C THR A 319 21.30 -0.83 2.53
N GLY A 320 21.90 -1.60 1.61
CA GLY A 320 21.29 -2.85 1.11
C GLY A 320 21.12 -3.89 2.20
N ARG A 321 22.12 -4.05 3.09
CA ARG A 321 21.99 -4.92 4.27
C ARG A 321 20.89 -4.44 5.22
N ALA A 322 20.86 -3.15 5.54
CA ALA A 322 19.88 -2.60 6.46
C ALA A 322 18.44 -2.78 5.95
N LEU A 323 18.20 -2.58 4.64
CA LEU A 323 16.90 -2.81 4.03
C LEU A 323 16.52 -4.30 4.03
N THR A 324 17.46 -5.19 3.74
CA THR A 324 17.24 -6.64 3.83
C THR A 324 16.92 -7.07 5.27
N ASP A 325 17.65 -6.56 6.26
CA ASP A 325 17.43 -6.85 7.68
C ASP A 325 16.06 -6.34 8.16
N LEU A 326 15.59 -5.20 7.66
CA LEU A 326 14.25 -4.69 7.96
C LEU A 326 13.16 -5.58 7.36
N ARG A 327 13.33 -6.04 6.11
CA ARG A 327 12.44 -7.01 5.47
C ARG A 327 12.40 -8.33 6.23
N ASP A 328 13.56 -8.85 6.61
CA ASP A 328 13.67 -10.12 7.35
C ASP A 328 13.05 -9.99 8.75
N PHE A 329 13.20 -8.84 9.41
CA PHE A 329 12.52 -8.55 10.67
C PHE A 329 10.99 -8.65 10.54
N ALA A 330 10.39 -8.03 9.51
CA ALA A 330 8.95 -8.14 9.27
C ALA A 330 8.53 -9.58 8.94
N ALA A 331 9.32 -10.27 8.11
CA ALA A 331 9.07 -11.66 7.74
C ALA A 331 9.11 -12.61 8.96
N ASP A 332 10.06 -12.41 9.88
CA ASP A 332 10.17 -13.21 11.10
C ASP A 332 8.95 -13.00 12.02
N LEU A 333 8.44 -11.77 12.12
CA LEU A 333 7.21 -11.48 12.87
C LEU A 333 6.00 -12.16 12.24
N ARG A 334 5.82 -12.03 10.92
CA ARG A 334 4.76 -12.69 10.15
C ARG A 334 4.82 -14.21 10.31
N ASP A 335 6.02 -14.78 10.21
CA ASP A 335 6.25 -16.21 10.34
C ASP A 335 5.98 -16.70 11.77
N ALA A 336 6.28 -15.88 12.78
CA ALA A 336 5.93 -16.21 14.16
C ALA A 336 4.41 -16.17 14.38
N GLU A 337 3.72 -15.15 13.85
CA GLU A 337 2.26 -15.02 13.90
C GLU A 337 1.57 -16.22 13.25
N SER A 338 1.99 -16.59 12.03
CA SER A 338 1.43 -17.74 11.30
C SER A 338 1.70 -19.09 11.99
N LYS A 339 2.75 -19.18 12.82
CA LYS A 339 3.04 -20.34 13.69
C LYS A 339 2.25 -20.30 15.02
N GLY A 340 1.37 -19.32 15.20
CA GLY A 340 0.48 -19.21 16.36
C GLY A 340 1.01 -18.35 17.51
N LYS A 341 2.10 -17.59 17.32
CA LYS A 341 2.51 -16.60 18.31
C LYS A 341 1.48 -15.47 18.34
N THR A 342 0.89 -15.22 19.51
CA THR A 342 0.07 -14.03 19.73
C THR A 342 0.96 -12.86 20.15
N PHE A 343 0.77 -11.72 19.50
CA PHE A 343 1.39 -10.46 19.87
C PHE A 343 0.40 -9.57 20.63
N THR A 344 0.92 -8.72 21.50
CA THR A 344 0.14 -7.72 22.24
C THR A 344 0.20 -6.37 21.54
N ALA A 345 -0.67 -5.45 21.96
CA ALA A 345 -0.62 -4.08 21.46
C ALA A 345 0.69 -3.36 21.84
N GLU A 346 1.25 -3.66 23.01
CA GLU A 346 2.55 -3.13 23.46
C GLU A 346 3.71 -3.68 22.63
N ASP A 347 3.63 -4.97 22.23
CA ASP A 347 4.60 -5.55 21.29
C ASP A 347 4.56 -4.80 19.96
N ALA A 348 3.37 -4.59 19.37
CA ALA A 348 3.24 -3.90 18.09
C ALA A 348 3.74 -2.44 18.14
N GLU A 349 3.47 -1.71 19.23
CA GLU A 349 3.99 -0.35 19.41
C GLU A 349 5.52 -0.33 19.50
N THR A 350 6.11 -1.23 20.30
CA THR A 350 7.57 -1.32 20.48
C THR A 350 8.26 -1.74 19.18
N LEU A 351 7.78 -2.82 18.56
CA LEU A 351 8.34 -3.36 17.31
C LEU A 351 8.16 -2.40 16.14
N GLY A 352 7.02 -1.69 16.09
CA GLY A 352 6.76 -0.65 15.09
C GLY A 352 7.70 0.54 15.23
N GLY A 353 7.97 1.00 16.45
CA GLY A 353 8.95 2.07 16.70
C GLY A 353 10.38 1.69 16.29
N ASP A 354 10.78 0.44 16.57
CA ASP A 354 12.07 -0.10 16.13
C ASP A 354 12.16 -0.21 14.60
N ALA A 355 11.10 -0.69 13.95
CA ALA A 355 11.02 -0.79 12.50
C ALA A 355 11.09 0.60 11.84
N GLN A 356 10.33 1.57 12.36
CA GLN A 356 10.34 2.96 11.89
C GLN A 356 11.72 3.58 11.97
N THR A 357 12.40 3.42 13.11
CA THR A 357 13.74 4.01 13.31
C THR A 357 14.74 3.46 12.27
N ARG A 358 14.68 2.16 11.98
CA ARG A 358 15.51 1.52 10.95
C ARG A 358 15.14 2.04 9.56
N ALA A 359 13.86 2.12 9.27
CA ALA A 359 13.33 2.60 8.00
C ALA A 359 13.73 4.04 7.68
N GLU A 360 13.64 4.95 8.64
CA GLU A 360 14.07 6.34 8.50
C GLU A 360 15.57 6.47 8.24
N ALA A 361 16.38 5.63 8.90
CA ALA A 361 17.82 5.59 8.65
C ALA A 361 18.14 5.15 7.21
N ILE A 362 17.45 4.13 6.70
CA ILE A 362 17.58 3.67 5.30
C ILE A 362 17.17 4.77 4.33
N ALA A 363 16.00 5.38 4.52
CA ALA A 363 15.52 6.47 3.67
C ALA A 363 16.49 7.66 3.68
N GLY A 364 17.05 8.01 4.85
CA GLY A 364 18.09 9.04 4.98
C GLY A 364 19.39 8.70 4.25
N GLN A 365 19.82 7.43 4.27
CA GLN A 365 21.00 6.97 3.53
C GLN A 365 20.79 7.04 2.02
N VAL A 366 19.63 6.61 1.51
CA VAL A 366 19.31 6.66 0.08
C VAL A 366 19.16 8.12 -0.39
N SER A 367 18.56 8.98 0.43
CA SER A 367 18.45 10.42 0.15
C SER A 367 19.83 11.09 0.05
N GLN A 368 20.76 10.74 0.95
CA GLN A 368 22.14 11.23 0.87
C GLN A 368 22.86 10.76 -0.40
N ALA A 369 22.65 9.51 -0.80
CA ALA A 369 23.21 8.97 -2.03
C ALA A 369 22.64 9.70 -3.26
N ALA A 370 21.32 9.94 -3.31
CA ALA A 370 20.68 10.72 -4.37
C ALA A 370 21.30 12.12 -4.49
N GLY A 371 21.50 12.82 -3.37
CA GLY A 371 22.14 14.13 -3.34
C GLY A 371 23.58 14.12 -3.85
N LYS A 372 24.39 13.12 -3.47
CA LYS A 372 25.77 12.94 -3.99
C LYS A 372 25.81 12.69 -5.49
N LEU A 373 24.81 11.97 -6.01
CA LEU A 373 24.68 11.59 -7.42
C LEU A 373 23.96 12.65 -8.27
N GLY A 374 23.44 13.72 -7.66
CA GLY A 374 22.65 14.74 -8.35
C GLY A 374 21.29 14.23 -8.85
N ILE A 375 20.77 13.16 -8.26
CA ILE A 375 19.44 12.62 -8.56
C ILE A 375 18.40 13.43 -7.77
N LYS A 376 17.45 14.03 -8.48
CA LYS A 376 16.32 14.72 -7.86
C LYS A 376 15.29 13.68 -7.39
N LEU A 377 14.95 13.72 -6.11
CA LEU A 377 13.80 12.99 -5.56
C LEU A 377 12.53 13.79 -5.86
N GLU A 378 11.45 13.07 -6.14
CA GLU A 378 10.13 13.68 -6.28
C GLU A 378 9.40 13.69 -4.92
N ASP A 379 8.54 14.69 -4.73
CA ASP A 379 7.74 14.87 -3.50
C ASP A 379 6.41 14.13 -3.59
#